data_AF-N9P2T8-F1
#
_entry.id   AF-N9P2T8-F1
#
_cell.length_a   1.000
_cell.length_b   1.000
_cell.length_c   1.000
_cell.angle_alpha   90.00
_cell.angle_beta   90.00
_cell.angle_gamma   90.00
#
_symmetry.space_group_name_H-M   'P 1'
#
loop_
_entity.id
_entity.type
_entity.pdbx_description
1 polymer ?
#
loop_
_entity_poly.entity_id
_entity_poly.type
_entity_poly.pdbx_seq_one_letter_code
_entity_poly.pdbx_strand_id
1 'polypeptide(L)'
;MDPRSEVVIRQQDYLNGQVLLINAPNDQLAKNLPEKAQASVWTWNYADHLGFLKTDINSHFSVEFPQAQFDQVVIFVPKSKELLNYILHVVMSHLKLDQQVFLVGEKKGGVERAAKQLQPYGKTLKLDSARHCQFWQMKIEKTEQLKPLENWLKSYTVQIDQDQLEICALPGVFSQNHLDVGTAILVPYLSQVKSGKIADFGCGAGIISAYLAKLNPNQQIFALDVDAFALRSTELTFQKNNLNLNQLNLHAVTGFVDAPKDLDAIVSNPPFHQGIHTNYDASEELCQRAKQHLKNAGELWIVANRFLNYPPLIEQNFGQCLVKADQQGFKVLYACAK
;
A
#
# COMPACT_ATOMS: atom_id res chain seq x y z
N MET A 1 -11.17 -12.86 14.49
CA MET A 1 -11.17 -11.39 14.69
C MET A 1 -9.76 -11.00 15.07
N ASP A 2 -9.25 -9.90 14.54
CA ASP A 2 -7.92 -9.39 14.84
C ASP A 2 -7.80 -9.02 16.34
N PRO A 3 -6.66 -9.31 17.01
CA PRO A 3 -6.48 -8.96 18.42
C PRO A 3 -6.71 -7.49 18.75
N ARG A 4 -6.40 -6.57 17.82
CA ARG A 4 -6.63 -5.13 17.97
C ARG A 4 -8.13 -4.83 17.97
N SER A 5 -8.89 -5.41 17.06
CA SER A 5 -10.35 -5.30 17.00
C SER A 5 -11.02 -5.79 18.28
N GLU A 6 -10.57 -6.91 18.83
CA GLU A 6 -11.09 -7.44 20.09
C GLU A 6 -10.83 -6.50 21.28
N VAL A 7 -9.70 -5.77 21.27
CA VAL A 7 -9.42 -4.75 22.28
C VAL A 7 -10.33 -3.53 22.12
N VAL A 8 -10.66 -3.12 20.89
CA VAL A 8 -11.64 -2.03 20.66
C VAL A 8 -13.01 -2.42 21.20
N ILE A 9 -13.49 -3.63 20.90
CA ILE A 9 -14.80 -4.13 21.37
C ILE A 9 -14.90 -4.13 22.90
N ARG A 10 -13.82 -4.50 23.62
CA ARG A 10 -13.79 -4.45 25.09
C ARG A 10 -13.98 -3.03 25.66
N GLN A 11 -13.71 -2.01 24.85
CA GLN A 11 -13.78 -0.59 25.22
C GLN A 11 -14.87 0.15 24.41
N GLN A 12 -15.82 -0.59 23.83
CA GLN A 12 -16.87 -0.03 22.97
C GLN A 12 -17.78 0.98 23.68
N ASP A 13 -17.85 0.95 25.01
CA ASP A 13 -18.66 1.89 25.79
C ASP A 13 -18.21 3.34 25.63
N TYR A 14 -16.93 3.57 25.30
CA TYR A 14 -16.37 4.88 24.99
C TYR A 14 -16.72 5.38 23.59
N LEU A 15 -17.19 4.50 22.71
CA LEU A 15 -17.49 4.82 21.31
C LEU A 15 -18.95 5.27 21.16
N ASN A 16 -19.16 6.37 20.45
CA ASN A 16 -20.49 6.92 20.17
C ASN A 16 -20.46 7.89 18.97
N GLY A 17 -21.63 8.18 18.41
CA GLY A 17 -21.79 9.09 17.27
C GLY A 17 -21.27 8.48 15.97
N GLN A 18 -20.80 9.34 15.07
CA GLN A 18 -20.12 8.95 13.84
C GLN A 18 -18.65 8.60 14.15
N VAL A 19 -18.31 7.31 14.06
CA VAL A 19 -16.97 6.79 14.37
C VAL A 19 -16.24 6.43 13.08
N LEU A 20 -15.13 7.09 12.80
CA LEU A 20 -14.24 6.72 11.70
C LEU A 20 -13.17 5.73 12.19
N LEU A 21 -13.23 4.51 11.68
CA LEU A 21 -12.20 3.49 11.88
C LEU A 21 -11.12 3.68 10.80
N ILE A 22 -9.93 4.11 11.20
CA ILE A 22 -8.83 4.39 10.27
C ILE A 22 -7.90 3.18 10.24
N ASN A 23 -7.76 2.58 9.05
CA ASN A 23 -6.93 1.40 8.78
C ASN A 23 -7.30 0.17 9.63
N ALA A 24 -8.59 0.04 9.98
CA ALA A 24 -9.09 -1.14 10.68
C ALA A 24 -8.96 -2.39 9.79
N PRO A 25 -8.62 -3.55 10.38
CA PRO A 25 -8.64 -4.81 9.65
C PRO A 25 -10.07 -5.09 9.18
N ASN A 26 -10.20 -5.67 7.99
CA ASN A 26 -11.48 -6.12 7.47
C ASN A 26 -11.96 -7.39 8.20
N ASP A 27 -12.48 -7.20 9.41
CA ASP A 27 -13.12 -8.21 10.23
C ASP A 27 -14.48 -7.70 10.77
N GLN A 28 -15.06 -8.43 11.73
CA GLN A 28 -16.41 -8.12 12.24
C GLN A 28 -16.47 -6.90 13.18
N LEU A 29 -15.37 -6.16 13.41
CA LEU A 29 -15.35 -5.01 14.32
C LEU A 29 -16.44 -3.98 14.00
N ALA A 30 -16.46 -3.49 12.76
CA ALA A 30 -17.35 -2.39 12.36
C ALA A 30 -18.84 -2.74 12.54
N LYS A 31 -19.18 -4.03 12.39
CA LYS A 31 -20.55 -4.55 12.60
C LYS A 31 -20.94 -4.77 14.05
N ASN A 32 -19.95 -4.99 14.90
CA ASN A 32 -20.16 -5.35 16.31
C ASN A 32 -20.06 -4.14 17.24
N LEU A 33 -19.90 -2.92 16.71
CA LEU A 33 -20.01 -1.70 17.50
C LEU A 33 -21.46 -1.51 17.99
N PRO A 34 -21.66 -0.89 19.17
CA PRO A 34 -22.99 -0.68 19.72
C PRO A 34 -23.79 0.29 18.85
N GLU A 35 -25.14 0.21 18.86
CA GLU A 35 -26.03 1.05 18.02
C GLU A 35 -25.78 2.57 18.17
N LYS A 36 -25.29 3.00 19.34
CA LYS A 36 -24.91 4.38 19.61
C LYS A 36 -23.69 4.87 18.81
N ALA A 37 -22.96 3.97 18.15
CA ALA A 37 -21.73 4.21 17.40
C ALA A 37 -21.88 3.73 15.95
N GLN A 38 -22.02 4.67 15.02
CA GLN A 38 -22.14 4.39 13.59
C GLN A 38 -20.75 4.36 12.97
N ALA A 39 -20.35 3.17 12.50
CA ALA A 39 -19.01 2.96 11.95
C ALA A 39 -18.93 3.34 10.47
N SER A 40 -17.83 4.01 10.12
CA SER A 40 -17.32 4.08 8.75
C SER A 40 -15.83 3.77 8.76
N VAL A 41 -15.26 3.46 7.59
CA VAL A 41 -13.85 3.10 7.48
C VAL A 41 -13.13 4.03 6.53
N TRP A 42 -11.95 4.50 6.92
CA TRP A 42 -10.96 5.05 5.98
C TRP A 42 -9.78 4.09 5.89
N THR A 43 -9.49 3.63 4.68
CA THR A 43 -8.37 2.73 4.41
C THR A 43 -7.68 3.12 3.12
N TRP A 44 -6.39 2.84 3.01
CA TRP A 44 -5.63 2.94 1.77
C TRP A 44 -5.36 1.56 1.17
N ASN A 45 -5.92 0.48 1.75
CA ASN A 45 -5.85 -0.87 1.18
C ASN A 45 -7.14 -1.17 0.40
N TYR A 46 -7.02 -1.40 -0.91
CA TYR A 46 -8.16 -1.60 -1.80
C TYR A 46 -8.92 -2.91 -1.51
N ALA A 47 -8.23 -3.98 -1.13
CA ALA A 47 -8.86 -5.25 -0.78
C ALA A 47 -9.72 -5.11 0.50
N ASP A 48 -9.22 -4.40 1.51
CA ASP A 48 -9.98 -4.08 2.71
C ASP A 48 -11.19 -3.19 2.37
N HIS A 49 -11.00 -2.16 1.54
CA HIS A 49 -12.08 -1.29 1.10
C HIS A 49 -13.24 -2.07 0.45
N LEU A 50 -12.93 -2.91 -0.55
CA LEU A 50 -13.95 -3.72 -1.21
C LEU A 50 -14.62 -4.71 -0.26
N GLY A 51 -13.86 -5.28 0.67
CA GLY A 51 -14.45 -6.21 1.61
C GLY A 51 -15.35 -5.53 2.65
N PHE A 52 -15.06 -4.30 3.09
CA PHE A 52 -16.01 -3.52 3.89
C PHE A 52 -17.29 -3.19 3.11
N LEU A 53 -17.18 -2.78 1.84
CA LEU A 53 -18.35 -2.52 0.99
C LEU A 53 -19.24 -3.75 0.80
N LYS A 54 -18.65 -4.94 0.64
CA LYS A 54 -19.40 -6.23 0.58
C LYS A 54 -20.17 -6.54 1.86
N THR A 55 -19.88 -5.83 2.94
CA THR A 55 -20.50 -6.01 4.24
C THR A 55 -21.39 -4.85 4.65
N ASP A 56 -21.73 -3.96 3.70
CA ASP A 56 -22.56 -2.76 3.86
C ASP A 56 -21.99 -1.70 4.83
N ILE A 57 -20.68 -1.73 5.07
CA ILE A 57 -19.98 -0.70 5.84
C ILE A 57 -19.49 0.38 4.88
N ASN A 58 -19.86 1.64 5.14
CA ASN A 58 -19.36 2.78 4.38
C ASN A 58 -17.83 2.84 4.51
N SER A 59 -17.14 2.76 3.37
CA SER A 59 -15.68 2.69 3.30
C SER A 59 -15.14 3.72 2.31
N HIS A 60 -14.06 4.37 2.69
CA HIS A 60 -13.38 5.39 1.91
C HIS A 60 -11.98 4.89 1.55
N PHE A 61 -11.73 4.67 0.24
CA PHE A 61 -10.41 4.35 -0.31
C PHE A 61 -9.76 5.62 -0.86
N SER A 62 -8.83 6.20 -0.10
CA SER A 62 -8.17 7.45 -0.48
C SER A 62 -6.88 7.66 0.32
N VAL A 63 -5.99 8.52 -0.19
CA VAL A 63 -4.89 9.09 0.57
C VAL A 63 -5.33 10.28 1.43
N GLU A 64 -6.49 10.87 1.17
CA GLU A 64 -7.03 12.04 1.87
C GLU A 64 -8.09 11.66 2.92
N PHE A 65 -8.32 12.56 3.88
CA PHE A 65 -9.39 12.39 4.86
C PHE A 65 -10.77 12.37 4.16
N PRO A 66 -11.70 11.50 4.58
CA PRO A 66 -13.03 11.46 3.99
C PRO A 66 -13.77 12.79 4.13
N GLN A 67 -14.50 13.20 3.09
CA GLN A 67 -15.35 14.39 3.10
C GLN A 67 -16.66 14.15 3.86
N ALA A 68 -16.54 13.84 5.15
CA ALA A 68 -17.65 13.61 6.08
C ALA A 68 -17.29 14.13 7.48
N GLN A 69 -18.32 14.33 8.31
CA GLN A 69 -18.13 14.73 9.70
C GLN A 69 -18.10 13.50 10.59
N PHE A 70 -17.15 13.48 11.53
CA PHE A 70 -16.98 12.40 12.49
C PHE A 70 -16.91 12.98 13.90
N ASP A 71 -17.51 12.28 14.85
CA ASP A 71 -17.50 12.62 16.27
C ASP A 71 -16.24 12.07 16.95
N GLN A 72 -15.79 10.91 16.47
CA GLN A 72 -14.65 10.19 17.01
C GLN A 72 -13.87 9.46 15.91
N VAL A 73 -12.58 9.23 16.16
CA VAL A 73 -11.76 8.38 15.29
C VAL A 73 -11.08 7.28 16.10
N VAL A 74 -10.96 6.10 15.51
CA VAL A 74 -10.14 5.00 16.04
C VAL A 74 -9.08 4.65 15.02
N ILE A 75 -7.83 4.99 15.32
CA ILE A 75 -6.70 4.74 14.42
C ILE A 75 -6.05 3.41 14.80
N PHE A 76 -6.07 2.47 13.86
CA PHE A 76 -5.25 1.27 13.91
C PHE A 76 -3.84 1.65 13.49
N VAL A 77 -2.94 1.67 14.48
CA VAL A 77 -1.57 2.19 14.32
C VAL A 77 -0.90 1.50 13.13
N PRO A 78 -0.53 2.25 12.07
CA PRO A 78 0.17 1.68 10.93
C PRO A 78 1.60 1.31 11.32
N LYS A 79 2.23 0.41 10.55
CA LYS A 79 3.62 0.00 10.79
C LYS A 79 4.61 1.16 10.57
N SER A 80 4.32 2.05 9.62
CA SER A 80 5.15 3.21 9.32
C SER A 80 4.87 4.36 10.30
N LYS A 81 5.91 4.81 11.00
CA LYS A 81 5.85 6.01 11.84
C LYS A 81 5.51 7.26 11.03
N GLU A 82 6.03 7.38 9.83
CA GLU A 82 5.80 8.56 8.99
C GLU A 82 4.35 8.62 8.51
N LEU A 83 3.76 7.46 8.20
CA LEU A 83 2.35 7.37 7.86
C LEU A 83 1.47 7.70 9.07
N LEU A 84 1.83 7.25 10.28
CA LEU A 84 1.13 7.68 11.48
C LEU A 84 1.21 9.20 11.69
N ASN A 85 2.39 9.82 11.49
CA ASN A 85 2.52 11.28 11.59
C ASN A 85 1.57 11.99 10.60
N TYR A 86 1.48 11.50 9.36
CA TYR A 86 0.56 12.03 8.35
C TYR A 86 -0.90 11.92 8.82
N ILE A 87 -1.32 10.71 9.24
CA ILE A 87 -2.68 10.46 9.71
C ILE A 87 -3.03 11.34 10.90
N LEU A 88 -2.15 11.43 11.90
CA LEU A 88 -2.38 12.28 13.07
C LEU A 88 -2.53 13.75 12.67
N HIS A 89 -1.66 14.27 11.80
CA HIS A 89 -1.76 15.65 11.31
C HIS A 89 -3.11 15.91 10.63
N VAL A 90 -3.50 15.01 9.72
CA VAL A 90 -4.74 15.13 8.97
C VAL A 90 -5.96 15.04 9.89
N VAL A 91 -5.99 14.08 10.81
CA VAL A 91 -7.06 13.94 11.81
C VAL A 91 -7.15 15.21 12.67
N MET A 92 -6.03 15.70 13.22
CA MET A 92 -6.02 16.92 14.04
C MET A 92 -6.39 18.18 13.26
N SER A 93 -6.34 18.15 11.93
CA SER A 93 -6.76 19.26 11.07
C SER A 93 -8.26 19.24 10.72
N HIS A 94 -8.93 18.10 10.86
CA HIS A 94 -10.35 17.94 10.51
C HIS A 94 -11.27 17.83 11.73
N LEU A 95 -10.78 17.28 12.84
CA LEU A 95 -11.53 17.21 14.08
C LEU A 95 -11.47 18.54 14.84
N LYS A 96 -12.49 18.75 15.68
CA LYS A 96 -12.67 19.94 16.53
C LYS A 96 -12.11 19.68 17.93
N LEU A 97 -11.92 20.77 18.67
CA LEU A 97 -11.62 20.71 20.10
C LEU A 97 -12.67 19.86 20.83
N ASP A 98 -12.24 19.21 21.91
CA ASP A 98 -13.03 18.31 22.76
C ASP A 98 -13.49 16.98 22.14
N GLN A 99 -13.31 16.76 20.84
CA GLN A 99 -13.55 15.46 20.21
C GLN A 99 -12.50 14.42 20.64
N GLN A 100 -12.85 13.14 20.46
CA GLN A 100 -12.07 12.01 20.96
C GLN A 100 -11.30 11.32 19.83
N VAL A 101 -10.04 11.02 20.12
CA VAL A 101 -9.14 10.28 19.23
C VAL A 101 -8.65 9.06 20.00
N PHE A 102 -8.82 7.90 19.39
CA PHE A 102 -8.37 6.64 19.95
C PHE A 102 -7.25 6.04 19.10
N LEU A 103 -6.27 5.40 19.74
CA LEU A 103 -5.28 4.56 19.07
C LEU A 103 -5.41 3.12 19.55
N VAL A 104 -5.36 2.19 18.61
CA VAL A 104 -5.22 0.77 18.90
C VAL A 104 -4.05 0.19 18.12
N GLY A 105 -3.27 -0.67 18.77
CA GLY A 105 -2.14 -1.32 18.11
C GLY A 105 -1.43 -2.33 18.99
N GLU A 106 -0.54 -3.10 18.38
CA GLU A 106 0.28 -4.08 19.08
C GLU A 106 1.42 -3.44 19.85
N LYS A 107 1.79 -4.04 20.99
CA LYS A 107 2.96 -3.64 21.79
C LYS A 107 4.25 -3.75 20.96
N LYS A 108 4.42 -4.87 20.25
CA LYS A 108 5.56 -5.09 19.34
C LYS A 108 5.50 -4.17 18.11
N GLY A 109 4.29 -3.79 17.69
CA GLY A 109 4.05 -2.78 16.64
C GLY A 109 4.29 -1.33 17.09
N GLY A 110 4.73 -1.09 18.33
CA GLY A 110 5.13 0.24 18.79
C GLY A 110 3.97 1.16 19.20
N VAL A 111 2.78 0.62 19.51
CA VAL A 111 1.60 1.41 19.94
C VAL A 111 1.89 2.37 21.09
N GLU A 112 2.79 2.02 22.03
CA GLU A 112 3.15 2.91 23.15
C GLU A 112 3.93 4.14 22.67
N ARG A 113 4.78 3.97 21.64
CA ARG A 113 5.47 5.09 20.99
C ARG A 113 4.50 5.91 20.13
N ALA A 114 3.50 5.27 19.53
CA ALA A 114 2.42 5.94 18.81
C ALA A 114 1.59 6.82 19.74
N ALA A 115 1.23 6.32 20.93
CA ALA A 115 0.51 7.10 21.94
C ALA A 115 1.29 8.36 22.38
N LYS A 116 2.62 8.30 22.46
CA LYS A 116 3.43 9.50 22.74
C LYS A 116 3.33 10.58 21.65
N GLN A 117 3.00 10.22 20.41
CA GLN A 117 2.82 11.18 19.32
C GLN A 117 1.50 11.97 19.44
N LEU A 118 0.56 11.53 20.28
CA LEU A 118 -0.66 12.28 20.58
C LEU A 118 -0.44 13.40 21.61
N GLN A 119 0.59 13.30 22.46
CA GLN A 119 0.82 14.23 23.57
C GLN A 119 0.90 15.72 23.19
N PRO A 120 1.40 16.12 22.00
CA PRO A 120 1.33 17.52 21.57
C PRO A 120 -0.09 18.08 21.38
N TYR A 121 -1.10 17.22 21.28
CA TYR A 121 -2.50 17.57 20.97
C TYR A 121 -3.45 17.45 22.16
N GLY A 122 -3.03 16.81 23.25
CA GLY A 122 -3.82 16.68 24.47
C GLY A 122 -3.30 15.57 25.39
N LYS A 123 -3.91 15.48 26.58
CA LYS A 123 -3.55 14.44 27.56
C LYS A 123 -4.00 13.06 27.08
N THR A 124 -3.07 12.11 27.05
CA THR A 124 -3.31 10.72 26.65
C THR A 124 -3.63 9.84 27.87
N LEU A 125 -4.63 8.96 27.73
CA LEU A 125 -5.01 7.95 28.71
C LEU A 125 -4.94 6.56 28.08
N LYS A 126 -4.32 5.60 28.77
CA LYS A 126 -4.36 4.19 28.37
C LYS A 126 -5.63 3.54 28.95
N LEU A 127 -6.53 3.09 28.08
CA LEU A 127 -7.80 2.47 28.47
C LEU A 127 -7.70 0.95 28.65
N ASP A 128 -6.94 0.26 27.79
CA ASP A 128 -6.77 -1.20 27.87
C ASP A 128 -5.37 -1.64 27.45
N SER A 129 -4.97 -2.83 27.92
CA SER A 129 -3.76 -3.54 27.54
C SER A 129 -4.02 -5.05 27.64
N ALA A 130 -4.58 -5.64 26.59
CA ALA A 130 -4.86 -7.07 26.49
C ALA A 130 -4.38 -7.62 25.14
N ARG A 131 -4.23 -8.95 25.02
CA ARG A 131 -3.92 -9.64 23.74
C ARG A 131 -2.69 -9.08 23.00
N HIS A 132 -1.66 -8.73 23.75
CA HIS A 132 -0.45 -8.04 23.25
C HIS A 132 -0.70 -6.71 22.53
N CYS A 133 -1.89 -6.12 22.69
CA CYS A 133 -2.30 -4.82 22.15
C CYS A 133 -2.52 -3.80 23.28
N GLN A 134 -2.67 -2.53 22.92
CA GLN A 134 -3.07 -1.46 23.82
C GLN A 134 -4.12 -0.57 23.15
N PHE A 135 -5.01 0.00 23.95
CA PHE A 135 -5.99 1.00 23.53
C PHE A 135 -5.76 2.30 24.29
N TRP A 136 -5.63 3.39 23.55
CA TRP A 136 -5.36 4.71 24.08
C TRP A 136 -6.42 5.68 23.64
N GLN A 137 -6.69 6.67 24.49
CA GLN A 137 -7.62 7.75 24.26
C GLN A 137 -6.92 9.08 24.44
N MET A 138 -7.32 10.07 23.66
CA MET A 138 -6.98 11.48 23.84
C MET A 138 -8.18 12.34 23.50
N LYS A 139 -8.45 13.35 24.34
CA LYS A 139 -9.32 14.46 23.98
C LYS A 139 -8.50 15.55 23.30
N ILE A 140 -8.98 16.06 22.16
CA ILE A 140 -8.28 17.11 21.41
C ILE A 140 -8.32 18.43 22.19
N GLU A 141 -7.15 18.93 22.55
CA GLU A 141 -6.93 20.24 23.19
C GLU A 141 -6.24 21.23 22.23
N LYS A 142 -5.66 20.72 21.14
CA LYS A 142 -5.02 21.52 20.10
C LYS A 142 -5.26 20.89 18.71
N THR A 143 -5.67 21.72 17.75
CA THR A 143 -5.85 21.33 16.34
C THR A 143 -4.65 21.74 15.48
N GLU A 144 -4.63 21.25 14.24
CA GLU A 144 -3.63 21.59 13.22
C GLU A 144 -4.27 22.35 12.05
N GLN A 145 -3.45 23.08 11.30
CA GLN A 145 -3.84 23.56 9.97
C GLN A 145 -3.47 22.47 8.95
N LEU A 146 -4.43 22.11 8.08
CA LEU A 146 -4.18 21.11 7.06
C LEU A 146 -3.01 21.55 6.15
N LYS A 147 -1.99 20.70 6.07
CA LYS A 147 -0.88 20.87 5.15
C LYS A 147 -1.22 20.16 3.83
N PRO A 148 -0.81 20.71 2.68
CA PRO A 148 -0.91 19.99 1.40
C PRO A 148 -0.21 18.63 1.48
N LEU A 149 -0.71 17.65 0.71
CA LEU A 149 -0.17 16.28 0.69
C LEU A 149 1.31 16.27 0.29
N GLU A 150 1.71 17.18 -0.59
CA GLU A 150 3.07 17.33 -1.12
C GLU A 150 4.10 17.62 -0.02
N ASN A 151 3.68 18.20 1.10
CA ASN A 151 4.58 18.45 2.24
C ASN A 151 5.03 17.16 2.95
N TRP A 152 4.35 16.05 2.68
CA TRP A 152 4.67 14.73 3.23
C TRP A 152 5.45 13.87 2.25
N LEU A 153 5.67 14.38 1.04
CA LEU A 153 6.38 13.68 -0.01
C LEU A 153 7.88 13.63 0.31
N LYS A 154 8.46 12.45 0.18
CA LYS A 154 9.91 12.31 0.05
C LYS A 154 10.28 12.17 -1.40
N SER A 155 11.42 12.74 -1.76
CA SER A 155 11.96 12.58 -3.10
C SER A 155 13.41 12.17 -3.04
N TYR A 156 13.79 11.29 -3.96
CA TYR A 156 15.16 10.88 -4.15
C TYR A 156 15.41 10.59 -5.62
N THR A 157 16.63 10.85 -6.05
CA THR A 157 17.07 10.63 -7.41
C THR A 157 17.55 9.19 -7.58
N VAL A 158 17.12 8.53 -8.64
CA VAL A 158 17.64 7.24 -9.08
C VAL A 158 18.34 7.43 -10.42
N GLN A 159 19.61 7.03 -10.48
CA GLN A 159 20.38 6.96 -11.71
C GLN A 159 20.24 5.57 -12.32
N ILE A 160 19.85 5.51 -13.59
CA ILE A 160 19.68 4.29 -14.36
C ILE A 160 20.40 4.47 -15.69
N ASP A 161 21.54 3.80 -15.86
CA ASP A 161 22.43 3.98 -17.02
C ASP A 161 22.79 5.46 -17.26
N GLN A 162 22.32 6.05 -18.36
CA GLN A 162 22.50 7.48 -18.71
C GLN A 162 21.31 8.34 -18.29
N ASP A 163 20.26 7.71 -17.78
CA ASP A 163 19.00 8.35 -17.40
C ASP A 163 18.92 8.63 -15.91
N GLN A 164 18.26 9.74 -15.59
CA GLN A 164 17.88 10.09 -14.22
C GLN A 164 16.36 10.04 -14.07
N LEU A 165 15.91 9.52 -12.92
CA LEU A 165 14.51 9.57 -12.48
C LEU A 165 14.42 10.19 -11.09
N GLU A 166 13.52 11.16 -10.93
CA GLU A 166 13.14 11.72 -9.64
C GLU A 166 11.95 10.94 -9.07
N ILE A 167 12.18 10.16 -8.02
CA ILE A 167 11.14 9.32 -7.43
C ILE A 167 10.44 10.08 -6.32
N CYS A 168 9.11 10.03 -6.31
CA CYS A 168 8.25 10.69 -5.34
C CYS A 168 7.51 9.62 -4.52
N ALA A 169 7.75 9.57 -3.21
CA ALA A 169 7.15 8.56 -2.34
C ALA A 169 6.43 9.21 -1.14
N LEU A 170 5.14 8.92 -1.03
CA LEU A 170 4.32 9.30 0.13
C LEU A 170 4.61 8.41 1.35
N PRO A 171 4.22 8.84 2.57
CA PRO A 171 4.46 8.08 3.78
C PRO A 171 3.92 6.66 3.73
N GLY A 172 4.76 5.68 4.09
CA GLY A 172 4.35 4.28 4.19
C GLY A 172 4.45 3.47 2.89
N VAL A 173 4.73 4.10 1.75
CA VAL A 173 5.02 3.40 0.49
C VAL A 173 6.35 2.66 0.59
N PHE A 174 6.43 1.49 -0.05
CA PHE A 174 7.66 0.68 -0.10
C PHE A 174 8.84 1.49 -0.63
N SER A 175 10.01 1.32 0.00
CA SER A 175 11.26 1.96 -0.40
C SER A 175 11.21 3.49 -0.50
N GLN A 176 10.45 4.12 0.41
CA GLN A 176 10.23 5.58 0.47
C GLN A 176 11.50 6.47 0.43
N ASN A 177 12.69 5.93 0.79
CA ASN A 177 13.92 6.71 0.94
C ASN A 177 15.04 6.35 -0.05
N HIS A 178 14.95 5.22 -0.76
CA HIS A 178 16.05 4.74 -1.61
C HIS A 178 15.55 3.72 -2.62
N LEU A 179 16.34 3.44 -3.65
CA LEU A 179 16.10 2.34 -4.58
C LEU A 179 16.21 0.99 -3.84
N ASP A 180 15.16 0.16 -3.92
CA ASP A 180 15.20 -1.21 -3.41
C ASP A 180 16.27 -2.04 -4.12
N VAL A 181 16.94 -2.93 -3.39
CA VAL A 181 18.00 -3.79 -3.95
C VAL A 181 17.46 -4.72 -5.04
N GLY A 182 16.27 -5.30 -4.84
CA GLY A 182 15.61 -6.14 -5.85
C GLY A 182 15.31 -5.33 -7.11
N THR A 183 14.65 -4.18 -6.96
CA THR A 183 14.38 -3.28 -8.10
C THR A 183 15.68 -2.87 -8.81
N ALA A 184 16.74 -2.54 -8.09
CA ALA A 184 18.04 -2.19 -8.67
C ALA A 184 18.63 -3.30 -9.55
N ILE A 185 18.43 -4.57 -9.19
CA ILE A 185 18.89 -5.72 -9.98
C ILE A 185 18.01 -5.95 -11.21
N LEU A 186 16.71 -5.63 -11.14
CA LEU A 186 15.77 -5.77 -12.25
C LEU A 186 15.96 -4.68 -13.31
N VAL A 187 16.22 -3.45 -12.88
CA VAL A 187 16.29 -2.25 -13.74
C VAL A 187 17.13 -2.42 -15.02
N PRO A 188 18.34 -3.00 -15.00
CA PRO A 188 19.15 -3.22 -16.20
C PRO A 188 18.50 -4.10 -17.28
N TYR A 189 17.48 -4.88 -16.92
CA TYR A 189 16.74 -5.75 -17.83
C TYR A 189 15.49 -5.08 -18.41
N LEU A 190 15.08 -3.91 -17.90
CA LEU A 190 13.84 -3.27 -18.34
C LEU A 190 13.88 -2.78 -19.79
N SER A 191 15.08 -2.50 -20.33
CA SER A 191 15.30 -2.20 -21.75
C SER A 191 15.05 -3.41 -22.68
N GLN A 192 15.02 -4.62 -22.13
CA GLN A 192 14.72 -5.86 -22.87
C GLN A 192 13.24 -6.24 -22.82
N VAL A 193 12.44 -5.55 -22.00
CA VAL A 193 11.01 -5.84 -21.86
C VAL A 193 10.29 -5.49 -23.16
N LYS A 194 9.45 -6.42 -23.63
CA LYS A 194 8.62 -6.22 -24.82
C LYS A 194 7.75 -4.96 -24.68
N SER A 195 7.89 -4.06 -25.67
CA SER A 195 7.07 -2.84 -25.75
C SER A 195 5.61 -3.16 -26.06
N GLY A 196 4.70 -2.28 -25.63
CA GLY A 196 3.27 -2.38 -25.87
C GLY A 196 2.48 -2.09 -24.61
N LYS A 197 1.55 -2.98 -24.27
CA LYS A 197 0.74 -2.92 -23.05
C LYS A 197 1.46 -3.66 -21.91
N ILE A 198 1.92 -2.94 -20.90
CA ILE A 198 2.78 -3.48 -19.84
C ILE A 198 2.12 -3.29 -18.48
N ALA A 199 2.05 -4.35 -17.66
CA ALA A 199 1.64 -4.24 -16.27
C ALA A 199 2.85 -4.19 -15.33
N ASP A 200 2.85 -3.24 -14.41
CA ASP A 200 3.75 -3.17 -13.25
C ASP A 200 2.95 -3.54 -12.01
N PHE A 201 3.10 -4.79 -11.52
CA PHE A 201 2.33 -5.29 -10.38
C PHE A 201 3.06 -5.05 -9.06
N GLY A 202 2.43 -4.32 -8.15
CA GLY A 202 3.07 -3.78 -6.96
C GLY A 202 3.91 -2.55 -7.30
N CYS A 203 3.33 -1.59 -8.03
CA CYS A 203 4.07 -0.48 -8.63
C CYS A 203 4.77 0.43 -7.59
N GLY A 204 4.30 0.46 -6.33
CA GLY A 204 4.96 1.20 -5.26
C GLY A 204 5.09 2.70 -5.58
N ALA A 205 6.31 3.25 -5.49
CA ALA A 205 6.59 4.65 -5.87
C ALA A 205 6.73 4.86 -7.40
N GLY A 206 6.53 3.83 -8.21
CA GLY A 206 6.47 3.94 -9.67
C GLY A 206 7.82 3.89 -10.39
N ILE A 207 8.87 3.34 -9.77
CA ILE A 207 10.23 3.31 -10.39
C ILE A 207 10.22 2.51 -11.69
N ILE A 208 9.67 1.29 -11.67
CA ILE A 208 9.59 0.40 -12.83
C ILE A 208 8.69 1.03 -13.89
N SER A 209 7.47 1.43 -13.49
CA SER A 209 6.51 2.14 -14.35
C SER A 209 7.12 3.36 -15.06
N ALA A 210 7.80 4.24 -14.32
CA ALA A 210 8.36 5.48 -14.85
C ALA A 210 9.54 5.22 -15.79
N TYR A 211 10.40 4.25 -15.47
CA TYR A 211 11.52 3.90 -16.34
C TYR A 211 11.04 3.28 -17.65
N LEU A 212 10.07 2.35 -17.60
CA LEU A 212 9.46 1.77 -18.79
C LEU A 212 8.82 2.83 -19.69
N ALA A 213 8.01 3.73 -19.11
CA ALA A 213 7.40 4.84 -19.85
C ALA A 213 8.45 5.74 -20.53
N LYS A 214 9.58 5.99 -19.84
CA LYS A 214 10.69 6.80 -20.36
C LYS A 214 11.41 6.13 -21.52
N LEU A 215 11.59 4.81 -21.50
CA LEU A 215 12.26 4.06 -22.56
C LEU A 215 11.53 4.13 -23.90
N ASN A 216 10.19 4.23 -23.90
CA ASN A 216 9.42 4.34 -25.13
C ASN A 216 8.08 5.08 -24.89
N PRO A 217 7.85 6.24 -25.53
CA PRO A 217 6.67 7.08 -25.33
C PRO A 217 5.35 6.45 -25.82
N ASN A 218 5.42 5.34 -26.57
CA ASN A 218 4.25 4.61 -27.04
C ASN A 218 3.82 3.47 -26.10
N GLN A 219 4.56 3.21 -25.01
CA GLN A 219 4.16 2.20 -24.04
C GLN A 219 2.90 2.62 -23.29
N GLN A 220 2.03 1.66 -23.02
CA GLN A 220 0.86 1.79 -22.16
C GLN A 220 1.16 1.03 -20.86
N ILE A 221 1.42 1.78 -19.80
CA ILE A 221 1.78 1.27 -18.48
C ILE A 221 0.52 1.13 -17.62
N PHE A 222 0.30 -0.06 -17.11
CA PHE A 222 -0.72 -0.39 -16.13
C PHE A 222 -0.03 -0.58 -14.79
N ALA A 223 -0.01 0.49 -13.99
CA ALA A 223 0.57 0.48 -12.66
C ALA A 223 -0.49 -0.03 -11.67
N LEU A 224 -0.26 -1.24 -11.16
CA LEU A 224 -1.21 -1.96 -10.30
C LEU A 224 -0.69 -1.97 -8.87
N ASP A 225 -1.50 -1.54 -7.91
CA ASP A 225 -1.17 -1.67 -6.49
C ASP A 225 -2.43 -1.80 -5.64
N VAL A 226 -2.30 -2.42 -4.47
CA VAL A 226 -3.39 -2.45 -3.49
C VAL A 226 -3.44 -1.16 -2.67
N ASP A 227 -2.32 -0.42 -2.62
CA ASP A 227 -2.14 0.75 -1.75
C ASP A 227 -2.42 2.07 -2.49
N ALA A 228 -3.37 2.86 -1.98
CA ALA A 228 -3.68 4.19 -2.51
C ALA A 228 -2.49 5.15 -2.49
N PHE A 229 -1.63 5.09 -1.46
CA PHE A 229 -0.43 5.91 -1.37
C PHE A 229 0.60 5.51 -2.43
N ALA A 230 0.70 4.22 -2.80
CA ALA A 230 1.57 3.75 -3.87
C ALA A 230 1.09 4.28 -5.23
N LEU A 231 -0.20 4.12 -5.54
CA LEU A 231 -0.78 4.64 -6.78
C LEU A 231 -0.55 6.15 -6.93
N ARG A 232 -0.83 6.92 -5.86
CA ARG A 232 -0.60 8.37 -5.87
C ARG A 232 0.88 8.73 -5.98
N SER A 233 1.77 7.97 -5.34
CA SER A 233 3.23 8.15 -5.45
C SER A 233 3.72 7.91 -6.88
N THR A 234 3.21 6.86 -7.54
CA THR A 234 3.51 6.55 -8.94
C THR A 234 3.09 7.71 -9.85
N GLU A 235 1.88 8.25 -9.67
CA GLU A 235 1.42 9.42 -10.41
C GLU A 235 2.33 10.64 -10.21
N LEU A 236 2.70 10.94 -8.96
CA LEU A 236 3.58 12.06 -8.62
C LEU A 236 4.98 11.87 -9.22
N THR A 237 5.50 10.65 -9.25
CA THR A 237 6.76 10.32 -9.93
C THR A 237 6.66 10.61 -11.44
N PHE A 238 5.56 10.24 -12.11
CA PHE A 238 5.37 10.57 -13.52
C PHE A 238 5.35 12.08 -13.75
N GLN A 239 4.59 12.81 -12.93
CA GLN A 239 4.50 14.27 -13.01
C GLN A 239 5.87 14.93 -12.79
N LYS A 240 6.62 14.48 -11.78
CA LYS A 240 7.94 15.04 -11.43
C LYS A 240 8.96 14.88 -12.55
N ASN A 241 8.87 13.79 -13.32
CA ASN A 241 9.76 13.50 -14.44
C ASN A 241 9.24 14.02 -15.80
N ASN A 242 8.12 14.75 -15.81
CA ASN A 242 7.46 15.22 -17.03
C ASN A 242 7.15 14.07 -18.03
N LEU A 243 6.82 12.89 -17.51
CA LEU A 243 6.39 11.76 -18.32
C LEU A 243 4.94 11.98 -18.79
N ASN A 244 4.62 11.46 -19.96
CA ASN A 244 3.28 11.60 -20.53
C ASN A 244 2.27 10.79 -19.70
N LEU A 245 1.37 11.46 -18.98
CA LEU A 245 0.34 10.80 -18.16
C LEU A 245 -0.64 9.97 -19.00
N ASN A 246 -0.76 10.19 -20.32
CA ASN A 246 -1.56 9.33 -21.20
C ASN A 246 -0.96 7.92 -21.39
N GLN A 247 0.29 7.71 -20.98
CA GLN A 247 0.90 6.39 -20.92
C GLN A 247 0.52 5.63 -19.64
N LEU A 248 0.07 6.33 -18.58
CA LEU A 248 -0.11 5.77 -17.26
C LEU A 248 -1.59 5.43 -16.98
N ASN A 249 -1.84 4.18 -16.63
CA ASN A 249 -3.12 3.68 -16.18
C ASN A 249 -2.95 3.16 -14.74
N LEU A 250 -3.45 3.91 -13.75
CA LEU A 250 -3.36 3.55 -12.32
C LEU A 250 -4.56 2.70 -11.93
N HIS A 251 -4.34 1.47 -11.49
CA HIS A 251 -5.41 0.57 -11.10
C HIS A 251 -5.20 0.08 -9.66
N ALA A 252 -6.19 0.33 -8.82
CA ALA A 252 -6.27 -0.32 -7.53
C ALA A 252 -6.69 -1.79 -7.72
N VAL A 253 -5.94 -2.72 -7.14
CA VAL A 253 -6.16 -4.17 -7.32
C VAL A 253 -6.15 -4.91 -5.99
N THR A 254 -6.92 -6.00 -5.90
CA THR A 254 -6.94 -6.90 -4.73
C THR A 254 -5.94 -8.04 -4.85
N GLY A 255 -5.55 -8.35 -6.07
CA GLY A 255 -4.60 -9.41 -6.44
C GLY A 255 -4.30 -9.33 -7.93
N PHE A 256 -3.52 -10.28 -8.43
CA PHE A 256 -3.13 -10.23 -9.85
C PHE A 256 -4.30 -10.55 -10.79
N VAL A 257 -5.36 -11.20 -10.29
CA VAL A 257 -6.61 -11.46 -11.05
C VAL A 257 -7.26 -10.22 -11.64
N ASP A 258 -7.07 -9.06 -11.00
CA ASP A 258 -7.66 -7.79 -11.43
C ASP A 258 -6.81 -7.11 -12.54
N ALA A 259 -5.65 -7.67 -12.88
CA ALA A 259 -4.81 -7.15 -13.93
C ALA A 259 -5.53 -7.16 -15.30
N PRO A 260 -5.26 -6.20 -16.19
CA PRO A 260 -5.82 -6.22 -17.54
C PRO A 260 -5.39 -7.46 -18.32
N LYS A 261 -6.17 -7.82 -19.34
CA LYS A 261 -5.82 -8.85 -20.33
C LYS A 261 -5.03 -8.26 -21.49
N ASP A 262 -4.53 -9.15 -22.36
CA ASP A 262 -3.80 -8.85 -23.58
C ASP A 262 -2.57 -7.96 -23.34
N LEU A 263 -1.80 -8.31 -22.30
CA LEU A 263 -0.54 -7.67 -21.98
C LEU A 263 0.59 -8.18 -22.89
N ASP A 264 1.44 -7.28 -23.34
CA ASP A 264 2.69 -7.60 -24.02
C ASP A 264 3.78 -7.99 -23.00
N ALA A 265 3.76 -7.39 -21.81
CA ALA A 265 4.60 -7.81 -20.71
C ALA A 265 3.96 -7.57 -19.33
N ILE A 266 4.42 -8.35 -18.34
CA ILE A 266 4.18 -8.13 -16.91
C ILE A 266 5.55 -8.02 -16.25
N VAL A 267 5.74 -6.98 -15.45
CA VAL A 267 6.97 -6.70 -14.70
C VAL A 267 6.59 -6.54 -13.23
N SER A 268 7.38 -7.09 -12.30
CA SER A 268 7.08 -6.96 -10.87
C SER A 268 8.31 -7.13 -9.98
N ASN A 269 8.37 -6.33 -8.91
CA ASN A 269 9.10 -6.64 -7.68
C ASN A 269 8.07 -6.88 -6.56
N PRO A 270 7.49 -8.08 -6.48
CA PRO A 270 6.36 -8.32 -5.59
C PRO A 270 6.77 -8.23 -4.12
N PRO A 271 5.89 -7.74 -3.23
CA PRO A 271 6.21 -7.49 -1.84
C PRO A 271 6.60 -8.77 -1.10
N PHE A 272 7.71 -8.72 -0.36
CA PHE A 272 8.19 -9.84 0.45
C PHE A 272 8.23 -9.50 1.94
N HIS A 273 7.40 -10.16 2.76
CA HIS A 273 7.54 -10.11 4.21
C HIS A 273 7.34 -11.50 4.83
N GLN A 274 8.38 -12.01 5.49
CA GLN A 274 8.29 -13.18 6.36
C GLN A 274 7.29 -12.88 7.49
N GLY A 275 6.10 -13.48 7.44
CA GLY A 275 5.14 -13.43 8.54
C GLY A 275 3.71 -12.99 8.19
N ILE A 276 3.40 -12.62 6.94
CA ILE A 276 2.01 -12.39 6.51
C ILE A 276 1.69 -13.34 5.36
N HIS A 277 0.86 -14.35 5.62
CA HIS A 277 0.43 -15.35 4.63
C HIS A 277 -0.07 -14.69 3.33
N THR A 278 -0.80 -13.56 3.44
CA THR A 278 -1.40 -12.86 2.29
C THR A 278 -0.41 -12.32 1.26
N ASN A 279 0.83 -12.01 1.63
CA ASN A 279 1.82 -11.48 0.66
C ASN A 279 2.42 -12.60 -0.21
N TYR A 280 2.52 -13.81 0.34
CA TYR A 280 2.91 -14.99 -0.44
C TYR A 280 1.81 -15.33 -1.43
N ASP A 281 0.54 -15.30 -1.00
CA ASP A 281 -0.61 -15.61 -1.85
C ASP A 281 -0.67 -14.71 -3.10
N ALA A 282 -0.48 -13.40 -2.94
CA ALA A 282 -0.50 -12.46 -4.08
C ALA A 282 0.63 -12.72 -5.10
N SER A 283 1.82 -13.08 -4.61
CA SER A 283 2.99 -13.30 -5.47
C SER A 283 2.97 -14.68 -6.15
N GLU A 284 2.43 -15.69 -5.46
CA GLU A 284 2.17 -17.00 -6.05
C GLU A 284 1.04 -16.91 -7.09
N GLU A 285 -0.02 -16.14 -6.81
CA GLU A 285 -1.09 -15.87 -7.76
C GLU A 285 -0.56 -15.19 -9.03
N LEU A 286 0.35 -14.22 -8.91
CA LEU A 286 1.05 -13.63 -10.05
C LEU A 286 1.71 -14.72 -10.90
N CYS A 287 2.51 -15.61 -10.30
CA CYS A 287 3.19 -16.68 -11.04
C CYS A 287 2.21 -17.65 -11.73
N GLN A 288 1.09 -17.95 -11.06
CA GLN A 288 0.07 -18.89 -11.56
C GLN A 288 -0.80 -18.30 -12.66
N ARG A 289 -1.15 -17.02 -12.56
CA ARG A 289 -2.15 -16.39 -13.44
C ARG A 289 -1.57 -15.49 -14.51
N ALA A 290 -0.31 -15.04 -14.40
CA ALA A 290 0.34 -14.16 -15.37
C ALA A 290 0.13 -14.57 -16.83
N LYS A 291 0.32 -15.87 -17.16
CA LYS A 291 0.14 -16.37 -18.53
C LYS A 291 -1.25 -16.09 -19.09
N GLN A 292 -2.30 -16.11 -18.26
CA GLN A 292 -3.69 -15.88 -18.68
C GLN A 292 -4.00 -14.41 -18.97
N HIS A 293 -3.09 -13.49 -18.64
CA HIS A 293 -3.21 -12.05 -18.89
C HIS A 293 -2.31 -11.58 -20.03
N LEU A 294 -1.39 -12.42 -20.47
CA LEU A 294 -0.45 -12.13 -21.55
C LEU A 294 -1.04 -12.52 -22.92
N LYS A 295 -0.65 -11.77 -23.96
CA LYS A 295 -0.80 -12.19 -25.35
C LYS A 295 0.09 -13.40 -25.66
N ASN A 296 -0.10 -13.99 -26.83
CA ASN A 296 0.89 -14.90 -27.42
C ASN A 296 2.26 -14.20 -27.51
N ALA A 297 3.30 -14.91 -27.08
CA ALA A 297 4.65 -14.40 -26.92
C ALA A 297 4.75 -13.15 -26.00
N GLY A 298 3.82 -12.98 -25.05
CA GLY A 298 3.93 -11.98 -23.99
C GLY A 298 4.94 -12.42 -22.92
N GLU A 299 5.51 -11.47 -22.19
CA GLU A 299 6.63 -11.72 -21.29
C GLU A 299 6.28 -11.53 -19.81
N LEU A 300 6.89 -12.35 -18.95
CA LEU A 300 6.88 -12.17 -17.50
C LEU A 300 8.30 -11.89 -17.02
N TRP A 301 8.48 -10.78 -16.31
CA TRP A 301 9.73 -10.36 -15.68
C TRP A 301 9.50 -10.15 -14.18
N ILE A 302 10.17 -10.93 -13.33
CA ILE A 302 10.04 -10.81 -11.88
C ILE A 302 11.41 -10.73 -11.24
N VAL A 303 11.59 -9.83 -10.28
CA VAL A 303 12.70 -9.94 -9.32
C VAL A 303 12.19 -10.46 -7.98
N ALA A 304 12.88 -11.45 -7.41
CA ALA A 304 12.45 -12.08 -6.18
C ALA A 304 13.63 -12.54 -5.33
N ASN A 305 13.43 -12.66 -4.02
CA ASN A 305 14.42 -13.24 -3.13
C ASN A 305 14.76 -14.69 -3.52
N ARG A 306 16.04 -15.07 -3.43
CA ARG A 306 16.59 -16.35 -3.90
C ARG A 306 15.89 -17.60 -3.34
N PHE A 307 15.43 -17.54 -2.09
CA PHE A 307 14.80 -18.67 -1.40
C PHE A 307 13.32 -18.86 -1.77
N LEU A 308 12.71 -17.95 -2.54
CA LEU A 308 11.33 -18.07 -2.98
C LEU A 308 11.20 -19.11 -4.10
N ASN A 309 10.15 -19.92 -4.01
CA ASN A 309 9.88 -21.00 -4.97
C ASN A 309 9.18 -20.50 -6.25
N TYR A 310 9.50 -19.30 -6.73
CA TYR A 310 8.90 -18.76 -7.96
C TYR A 310 9.33 -19.50 -9.24
N PRO A 311 10.60 -19.93 -9.42
CA PRO A 311 10.99 -20.67 -10.63
C PRO A 311 10.11 -21.89 -10.94
N PRO A 312 9.84 -22.83 -10.00
CA PRO A 312 8.96 -23.96 -10.30
C PRO A 312 7.50 -23.54 -10.55
N LEU A 313 6.98 -22.52 -9.86
CA LEU A 313 5.63 -22.00 -10.10
C LEU A 313 5.48 -21.38 -11.50
N ILE A 314 6.50 -20.63 -11.95
CA ILE A 314 6.54 -20.07 -13.29
C ILE A 314 6.69 -21.19 -14.33
N GLU A 315 7.58 -22.15 -14.13
CA GLU A 315 7.77 -23.30 -15.04
C GLU A 315 6.49 -24.12 -15.20
N GLN A 316 5.73 -24.35 -14.13
CA GLN A 316 4.46 -25.09 -14.20
C GLN A 316 3.45 -24.44 -15.16
N ASN A 317 3.46 -23.10 -15.28
CA ASN A 317 2.48 -22.35 -16.07
C ASN A 317 3.02 -21.94 -17.45
N PHE A 318 4.31 -21.62 -17.55
CA PHE A 318 4.95 -21.14 -18.78
C PHE A 318 5.76 -22.23 -19.52
N GLY A 319 6.00 -23.37 -18.88
CA GLY A 319 6.85 -24.46 -19.39
C GLY A 319 8.36 -24.20 -19.21
N GLN A 320 8.78 -22.95 -19.05
CA GLN A 320 10.18 -22.58 -18.81
C GLN A 320 10.27 -21.29 -17.98
N CYS A 321 11.21 -21.26 -17.04
CA CYS A 321 11.64 -20.06 -16.33
C CYS A 321 13.15 -19.88 -16.51
N LEU A 322 13.58 -18.76 -17.08
CA LEU A 322 14.99 -18.41 -17.22
C LEU A 322 15.42 -17.51 -16.08
N VAL A 323 16.57 -17.81 -15.47
CA VAL A 323 17.22 -16.92 -14.51
C VAL A 323 18.17 -16.01 -15.28
N LYS A 324 17.85 -14.71 -15.33
CA LYS A 324 18.65 -13.68 -16.03
C LYS A 324 19.77 -13.13 -15.13
N ALA A 325 19.52 -13.05 -13.83
CA ALA A 325 20.51 -12.68 -12.81
C ALA A 325 20.27 -13.48 -11.52
N ASP A 326 21.36 -13.75 -10.79
CA ASP A 326 21.31 -14.26 -9.40
C ASP A 326 22.42 -13.57 -8.60
N GLN A 327 22.08 -12.47 -7.93
CA GLN A 327 23.05 -11.65 -7.21
C GLN A 327 22.43 -10.97 -5.99
N GLN A 328 23.25 -10.67 -4.99
CA GLN A 328 22.86 -9.96 -3.76
C GLN A 328 21.60 -10.53 -3.05
N GLY A 329 21.37 -11.85 -3.19
CA GLY A 329 20.22 -12.52 -2.59
C GLY A 329 18.93 -12.49 -3.41
N PHE A 330 18.94 -11.90 -4.61
CA PHE A 330 17.79 -11.83 -5.52
C PHE A 330 18.05 -12.55 -6.84
N LYS A 331 16.98 -13.02 -7.47
CA LYS A 331 16.97 -13.56 -8.83
C LYS A 331 16.07 -12.70 -9.72
N VAL A 332 16.54 -12.40 -10.93
CA VAL A 332 15.69 -11.89 -12.01
C VAL A 332 15.25 -13.07 -12.85
N LEU A 333 13.94 -13.28 -12.90
CA LEU A 333 13.26 -14.38 -13.56
C LEU A 333 12.56 -13.88 -14.81
N TYR A 334 12.64 -14.66 -15.88
CA TYR A 334 12.03 -14.37 -17.17
C TYR A 334 11.26 -15.58 -17.68
N ALA A 335 10.05 -15.36 -18.20
CA ALA A 335 9.30 -16.37 -18.94
C ALA A 335 8.53 -15.75 -20.10
N CYS A 336 8.20 -16.56 -21.11
CA CYS A 336 7.47 -16.14 -22.30
C CYS A 336 6.23 -17.03 -22.49
N ALA A 337 5.06 -16.42 -22.68
CA ALA A 337 3.82 -17.11 -22.93
C ALA A 337 3.82 -17.71 -24.35
N LYS A 338 4.14 -19.00 -24.46
CA LYS A 338 3.99 -19.78 -25.70
C LYS A 338 2.59 -20.34 -25.86
#